data_AF-A0A0J8UI70-F1
#
_entry.id   AF-A0A0J8UI70-F1
#
_cell.length_a   1.000
_cell.length_b   1.000
_cell.length_c   1.000
_cell.angle_alpha   90.00
_cell.angle_beta   90.00
_cell.angle_gamma   90.00
#
_symmetry.space_group_name_H-M   'P 1'
#
loop_
_entity.id
_entity.type
_entity.pdbx_description
1 polymer ?
#
loop_
_entity_poly.entity_id
_entity_poly.type
_entity_poly.pdbx_seq_one_letter_code
_entity_poly.pdbx_strand_id
1 'polypeptide(L)'
;MSTILTVVGGGIAGSALTYGLTWLRERRRTADAYRAPQRAAVGEISAATYELTLRMFAFRDVCENLVNQHEGKLHRQIPDEQEEETATQAQRALLGVGQAFQTGRLAVVDAECYEAMGAAFHNFNKVGEALSGVAELTPTAENMREKLAALMSFVRDLNRDVVALVKAGQTQLSPVQTWANKRRRKAAQTRLDAKYFKPPDVANTRE
;
A
#
# COMPACT_ATOMS: atom_id res chain seq x y z
N MET A 1 -1.68 60.93 29.18
CA MET A 1 -1.16 59.60 29.61
C MET A 1 -1.94 58.41 29.05
N SER A 2 -3.22 58.53 28.68
CA SER A 2 -4.04 57.41 28.16
C SER A 2 -3.60 56.83 26.79
N THR A 3 -2.92 57.61 25.94
CA THR A 3 -2.58 57.23 24.55
C THR A 3 -1.33 56.36 24.43
N ILE A 4 -0.41 56.47 25.39
CA ILE A 4 0.87 55.73 25.37
C ILE A 4 0.65 54.26 25.79
N LEU A 5 -0.27 54.02 26.72
CA LEU A 5 -0.67 52.67 27.15
C LEU A 5 -1.38 51.88 26.04
N THR A 6 -2.20 52.54 25.21
CA THR A 6 -2.86 51.90 24.05
C THR A 6 -1.87 51.59 22.93
N VAL A 7 -0.88 52.45 22.67
CA VAL A 7 0.14 52.21 21.64
C VAL A 7 1.12 51.10 22.05
N VAL A 8 1.57 51.08 23.31
CA VAL A 8 2.46 50.02 23.83
C VAL A 8 1.70 48.69 23.96
N GLY A 9 0.44 48.70 24.41
CA GLY A 9 -0.43 47.52 24.44
C GLY A 9 -0.71 46.94 23.05
N GLY A 10 -0.90 47.81 22.05
CA GLY A 10 -1.07 47.41 20.64
C GLY A 10 0.18 46.75 20.04
N GLY A 11 1.37 47.25 20.36
CA GLY A 11 2.64 46.68 19.89
C GLY A 11 2.94 45.28 20.45
N ILE A 12 2.63 45.04 21.73
CA ILE A 12 2.80 43.74 22.38
C ILE A 12 1.76 42.73 21.89
N ALA A 13 0.51 43.15 21.71
CA ALA A 13 -0.53 42.29 21.16
C ALA A 13 -0.23 41.88 19.69
N GLY A 14 0.26 42.83 18.88
CA GLY A 14 0.65 42.56 17.50
C GLY A 14 1.83 41.60 17.36
N SER A 15 2.86 41.74 18.21
CA SER A 15 4.02 40.84 18.20
C SER A 15 3.68 39.43 18.68
N ALA A 16 2.85 39.29 19.72
CA ALA A 16 2.36 37.99 20.21
C ALA A 16 1.51 37.26 19.15
N LEU A 17 0.63 37.96 18.45
CA LEU A 17 -0.18 37.40 17.37
C LEU A 17 0.70 36.95 16.19
N THR A 18 1.68 37.77 15.81
CA THR A 18 2.63 37.45 14.72
C THR A 18 3.48 36.23 15.09
N TYR A 19 3.99 36.18 16.33
CA TYR A 19 4.74 35.03 16.84
C TYR A 19 3.87 33.76 16.84
N GLY A 20 2.64 33.84 17.33
CA GLY A 20 1.70 32.72 17.35
C GLY A 20 1.38 32.19 15.96
N LEU A 21 1.14 33.06 14.97
CA LEU A 21 0.91 32.67 13.58
C LEU A 21 2.15 32.03 12.95
N THR A 22 3.33 32.57 13.24
CA THR A 22 4.61 32.04 12.75
C THR A 22 4.89 30.66 13.33
N TRP A 23 4.71 30.50 14.65
CA TRP A 23 4.86 29.22 15.32
C TRP A 23 3.86 28.18 14.79
N LEU A 24 2.60 28.56 14.56
CA LEU A 24 1.60 27.67 13.99
C LEU A 24 2.01 27.22 12.58
N ARG A 25 2.47 28.14 11.73
CA ARG A 25 2.93 27.83 10.37
C ARG A 25 4.14 26.89 10.40
N GLU A 26 5.12 27.17 11.25
CA GLU A 26 6.32 26.36 11.36
C GLU A 26 6.01 24.96 11.88
N ARG A 27 5.18 24.86 12.94
CA ARG A 27 4.71 23.57 13.45
C ARG A 27 4.03 22.71 12.38
N ARG A 28 3.24 23.31 11.49
CA ARG A 28 2.63 22.59 10.35
C ARG A 28 3.68 22.11 9.37
N ARG A 29 4.66 22.96 9.04
CA ARG A 29 5.77 22.62 8.13
C ARG A 29 6.61 21.48 8.68
N THR A 30 6.98 21.52 9.96
CA THR A 30 7.75 20.46 10.62
C THR A 30 6.97 19.15 10.64
N ALA A 31 5.66 19.19 10.96
CA ALA A 31 4.83 17.98 10.94
C ALA A 31 4.72 17.36 9.53
N ASP A 32 4.57 18.17 8.48
CA ASP A 32 4.57 17.67 7.11
C ASP A 32 5.92 17.12 6.66
N ALA A 33 7.03 17.69 7.15
CA ALA A 33 8.38 17.19 6.86
C ALA A 33 8.58 15.76 7.38
N TYR A 34 8.01 15.40 8.55
CA TYR A 34 8.04 14.02 9.05
C TYR A 34 7.07 13.08 8.32
N ARG A 35 5.94 13.58 7.81
CA ARG A 35 4.94 12.75 7.11
C ARG A 35 5.28 12.49 5.65
N ALA A 36 6.02 13.38 4.99
CA ALA A 36 6.39 13.25 3.59
C ALA A 36 7.18 11.96 3.28
N PRO A 37 8.29 11.63 3.97
CA PRO A 37 9.03 10.40 3.69
C PRO A 37 8.21 9.13 3.98
N GLN A 38 7.36 9.16 5.03
CA GLN A 38 6.45 8.06 5.34
C GLN A 38 5.45 7.79 4.21
N ARG A 39 4.87 8.85 3.63
CA ARG A 39 3.96 8.73 2.48
C ARG A 39 4.68 8.18 1.25
N ALA A 40 5.90 8.65 1.00
CA ALA A 40 6.70 8.16 -0.12
C ALA A 40 6.96 6.65 0.02
N ALA A 41 7.38 6.20 1.20
CA ALA A 41 7.64 4.79 1.46
C ALA A 41 6.37 3.91 1.33
N VAL A 42 5.23 4.35 1.86
CA VAL A 42 3.94 3.64 1.65
C VAL A 42 3.56 3.59 0.16
N GLY A 43 3.82 4.67 -0.57
CA GLY A 43 3.65 4.73 -2.02
C GLY A 43 4.53 3.72 -2.75
N GLU A 44 5.82 3.65 -2.42
CA GLU A 44 6.78 2.71 -2.99
C GLU A 44 6.40 1.25 -2.73
N ILE A 45 5.99 0.91 -1.49
CA ILE A 45 5.47 -0.43 -1.15
C ILE A 45 4.28 -0.78 -2.04
N SER A 46 3.33 0.16 -2.20
CA SER A 46 2.15 -0.09 -3.03
C SER A 46 2.49 -0.29 -4.51
N ALA A 47 3.39 0.54 -5.05
CA ALA A 47 3.82 0.45 -6.44
C ALA A 47 4.56 -0.87 -6.72
N ALA A 48 5.52 -1.23 -5.87
CA ALA A 48 6.24 -2.49 -5.98
C ALA A 48 5.30 -3.70 -5.86
N THR A 49 4.30 -3.63 -4.98
CA THR A 49 3.32 -4.72 -4.82
C THR A 49 2.45 -4.91 -6.06
N TYR A 50 2.04 -3.81 -6.72
CA TYR A 50 1.33 -3.91 -7.99
C TYR A 50 2.21 -4.46 -9.11
N GLU A 51 3.48 -4.06 -9.17
CA GLU A 51 4.43 -4.64 -10.12
C GLU A 51 4.59 -6.15 -9.89
N LEU A 52 4.80 -6.59 -8.64
CA LEU A 52 4.85 -8.01 -8.27
C LEU A 52 3.59 -8.74 -8.71
N THR A 53 2.41 -8.17 -8.46
CA THR A 53 1.13 -8.76 -8.85
C THR A 53 1.06 -9.00 -10.36
N LEU A 54 1.48 -8.03 -11.17
CA LEU A 54 1.51 -8.18 -12.63
C LEU A 54 2.49 -9.26 -13.08
N ARG A 55 3.70 -9.30 -12.50
CA ARG A 55 4.69 -10.33 -12.83
C ARG A 55 4.25 -11.73 -12.38
N MET A 56 3.55 -11.84 -11.25
CA MET A 56 3.00 -13.11 -10.76
C MET A 56 1.88 -13.64 -11.65
N PHE A 57 1.05 -12.77 -12.24
CA PHE A 57 0.07 -13.20 -13.25
C PHE A 57 0.73 -13.72 -14.53
N ALA A 58 1.77 -13.03 -15.02
CA ALA A 58 2.53 -13.51 -16.18
C ALA A 58 3.21 -14.85 -15.89
N PHE A 59 3.83 -14.98 -14.71
CA PHE A 59 4.44 -16.24 -14.25
C PHE A 59 3.43 -17.38 -14.19
N ARG A 60 2.24 -17.12 -13.62
CA ARG A 60 1.15 -18.09 -13.59
C ARG A 60 0.73 -18.54 -14.99
N ASP A 61 0.57 -17.61 -15.93
CA ASP A 61 0.17 -17.93 -17.32
C ASP A 61 1.21 -18.85 -18.00
N VAL A 62 2.50 -18.56 -17.82
CA VAL A 62 3.58 -19.42 -18.32
C VAL A 62 3.49 -20.82 -17.68
N CYS A 63 3.41 -20.91 -16.35
CA CYS A 63 3.34 -22.19 -15.67
C CYS A 63 2.07 -22.98 -16.05
N GLU A 64 0.92 -22.34 -16.24
CA GLU A 64 -0.30 -23.01 -16.70
C GLU A 64 -0.13 -23.58 -18.12
N ASN A 65 0.57 -22.88 -19.02
CA ASN A 65 0.88 -23.39 -20.36
C ASN A 65 1.83 -24.59 -20.31
N LEU A 66 2.88 -24.55 -19.48
CA LEU A 66 3.80 -25.68 -19.28
C LEU A 66 3.09 -26.90 -18.71
N VAL A 67 2.21 -26.70 -17.72
CA VAL A 67 1.38 -27.77 -17.16
C VAL A 67 0.48 -28.38 -18.23
N ASN A 68 -0.18 -27.55 -19.06
CA ASN A 68 -1.06 -28.02 -20.13
C ASN A 68 -0.27 -28.78 -21.22
N GLN A 69 0.97 -28.35 -21.52
CA GLN A 69 1.88 -29.08 -22.41
C GLN A 69 2.19 -30.47 -21.86
N HIS A 70 2.54 -30.59 -20.58
CA HIS A 70 2.80 -31.88 -19.94
C HIS A 70 1.58 -32.81 -19.94
N GLU A 71 0.36 -32.26 -19.85
CA GLU A 71 -0.89 -33.04 -19.90
C GLU A 71 -1.43 -33.31 -21.31
N GLY A 72 -0.74 -32.85 -22.36
CA GLY A 72 -1.21 -32.98 -23.74
C GLY A 72 -2.48 -32.19 -24.06
N LYS A 73 -2.80 -31.17 -23.25
CA LYS A 73 -3.94 -30.26 -23.45
C LYS A 73 -3.56 -29.13 -24.42
N LEU A 74 -4.56 -28.39 -24.88
CA LEU A 74 -4.34 -27.18 -25.67
C LEU A 74 -3.49 -26.18 -24.85
N HIS A 75 -2.37 -25.75 -25.43
CA HIS A 75 -1.42 -24.83 -24.82
C HIS A 75 -0.84 -23.90 -25.88
N ARG A 76 -0.33 -22.75 -25.44
CA ARG A 76 0.56 -21.91 -26.25
C ARG A 76 1.98 -22.44 -26.08
N GLN A 77 2.72 -22.61 -27.17
CA GLN A 77 4.16 -22.86 -27.09
C GLN A 77 4.86 -21.63 -26.49
N ILE A 78 5.53 -21.82 -25.37
CA ILE A 78 6.36 -20.82 -24.71
C ILE A 78 7.82 -21.15 -25.06
N PRO A 79 8.58 -20.24 -25.68
CA PRO A 79 10.01 -20.41 -25.86
C PRO A 79 10.73 -20.43 -24.49
N ASP A 80 11.79 -21.24 -24.36
CA ASP A 80 12.59 -21.33 -23.13
C ASP A 80 13.09 -19.95 -22.65
N GLU A 81 13.47 -19.07 -23.58
CA GLU A 81 13.87 -17.68 -23.28
C GLU A 81 12.76 -16.89 -22.56
N GLN A 82 11.50 -17.09 -22.97
CA GLN A 82 10.35 -16.41 -22.38
C GLN A 82 10.02 -16.98 -20.99
N GLU A 83 10.21 -18.29 -20.78
CA GLU A 83 10.05 -18.92 -19.47
C GLU A 83 11.05 -18.34 -18.46
N GLU A 84 12.34 -18.35 -18.82
CA GLU A 84 13.43 -17.83 -17.97
C GLU A 84 13.26 -16.34 -17.69
N GLU A 85 12.89 -15.55 -18.72
CA GLU A 85 12.63 -14.12 -18.55
C GLU A 85 11.48 -13.88 -17.57
N THR A 86 10.38 -14.61 -17.69
CA THR A 86 9.20 -14.44 -16.84
C THR A 86 9.53 -14.79 -15.38
N ALA A 87 10.24 -15.89 -15.14
CA ALA A 87 10.70 -16.27 -13.82
C ALA A 87 11.65 -15.21 -13.22
N THR A 88 12.59 -14.71 -14.02
CA THR A 88 13.53 -13.66 -13.61
C THR A 88 12.81 -12.37 -13.25
N GLN A 89 11.82 -11.95 -14.06
CA GLN A 89 11.03 -10.75 -13.80
C GLN A 89 10.19 -10.88 -12.52
N ALA A 90 9.60 -12.06 -12.29
CA ALA A 90 8.89 -12.40 -11.06
C ALA A 90 9.78 -12.29 -9.81
N GLN A 91 10.99 -12.85 -9.86
CA GLN A 91 11.97 -12.76 -8.77
C GLN A 91 12.45 -11.32 -8.54
N ARG A 92 12.71 -10.56 -9.61
CA ARG A 92 13.09 -9.14 -9.51
C ARG A 92 12.00 -8.31 -8.84
N ALA A 93 10.74 -8.54 -9.19
CA ALA A 93 9.62 -7.84 -8.56
C ALA A 93 9.49 -8.21 -7.07
N LEU A 94 9.72 -9.47 -6.71
CA LEU A 94 9.75 -9.90 -5.30
C LEU A 94 10.83 -9.15 -4.51
N LEU A 95 12.04 -9.03 -5.07
CA LEU A 95 13.13 -8.26 -4.48
C LEU A 95 12.78 -6.77 -4.36
N GLY A 96 12.12 -6.21 -5.36
CA GLY A 96 11.65 -4.82 -5.35
C GLY A 96 10.67 -4.53 -4.21
N VAL A 97 9.71 -5.44 -3.97
CA VAL A 97 8.81 -5.36 -2.82
C VAL A 97 9.58 -5.48 -1.50
N GLY A 98 10.53 -6.42 -1.42
CA GLY A 98 11.40 -6.57 -0.26
C GLY A 98 12.15 -5.28 0.07
N GLN A 99 12.78 -4.66 -0.93
CA GLN A 99 13.47 -3.38 -0.78
C GLN A 99 12.53 -2.27 -0.30
N ALA A 100 11.33 -2.17 -0.89
CA ALA A 100 10.34 -1.16 -0.48
C ALA A 100 9.92 -1.33 0.98
N PHE A 101 9.73 -2.56 1.47
CA PHE A 101 9.46 -2.81 2.89
C PHE A 101 10.64 -2.46 3.80
N GLN A 102 11.90 -2.69 3.37
CA GLN A 102 13.06 -2.26 4.16
C GLN A 102 13.11 -0.73 4.27
N THR A 103 12.89 -0.01 3.18
CA THR A 103 12.75 1.45 3.20
C THR A 103 11.60 1.89 4.11
N GLY A 104 10.45 1.22 4.00
CA GLY A 104 9.27 1.45 4.85
C GLY A 104 9.56 1.32 6.34
N ARG A 105 10.29 0.28 6.75
CA ARG A 105 10.70 0.07 8.15
C ARG A 105 11.57 1.19 8.72
N LEU A 106 12.35 1.86 7.86
CA LEU A 106 13.21 2.97 8.26
C LEU A 106 12.47 4.32 8.24
N ALA A 107 11.46 4.46 7.37
CA ALA A 107 10.74 5.71 7.16
C ALA A 107 9.49 5.83 8.05
N VAL A 108 8.70 4.77 8.17
CA VAL A 108 7.39 4.76 8.84
C VAL A 108 7.57 4.73 10.37
N VAL A 109 7.15 5.83 11.01
CA VAL A 109 7.22 6.00 12.47
C VAL A 109 5.84 6.06 13.12
N ASP A 110 4.79 6.33 12.35
CA ASP A 110 3.42 6.29 12.82
C ASP A 110 3.00 4.84 13.17
N ALA A 111 2.45 4.64 14.37
CA ALA A 111 2.19 3.30 14.91
C ALA A 111 1.15 2.52 14.10
N GLU A 112 0.03 3.13 13.72
CA GLU A 112 -1.01 2.46 12.93
C GLU A 112 -0.51 2.09 11.53
N CYS A 113 0.29 2.98 10.92
CA CYS A 113 0.94 2.67 9.65
C CYS A 113 1.97 1.55 9.80
N TYR A 114 2.72 1.53 10.89
CA TYR A 114 3.73 0.49 11.16
C TYR A 114 3.09 -0.88 11.36
N GLU A 115 1.99 -0.97 12.12
CA GLU A 115 1.24 -2.21 12.31
C GLU A 115 0.66 -2.73 10.99
N ALA A 116 0.02 -1.86 10.20
CA ALA A 116 -0.52 -2.24 8.90
C ALA A 116 0.58 -2.70 7.93
N MET A 117 1.75 -2.05 7.97
CA MET A 117 2.92 -2.46 7.20
C MET A 117 3.44 -3.82 7.65
N GLY A 118 3.45 -4.10 8.96
CA GLY A 118 3.83 -5.40 9.50
C GLY A 118 2.91 -6.53 9.03
N ALA A 119 1.60 -6.31 9.00
CA ALA A 119 0.64 -7.28 8.45
C ALA A 119 0.89 -7.55 6.96
N ALA A 120 1.09 -6.50 6.16
CA ALA A 120 1.43 -6.65 4.75
C ALA A 120 2.76 -7.38 4.55
N PHE A 121 3.79 -7.05 5.35
CA PHE A 121 5.10 -7.71 5.29
C PHE A 121 5.03 -9.21 5.62
N HIS A 122 4.20 -9.59 6.59
CA HIS A 122 3.95 -10.99 6.91
C HIS A 122 3.42 -11.78 5.72
N ASN A 123 2.41 -11.25 5.01
CA ASN A 123 1.89 -11.91 3.82
C ASN A 123 2.85 -11.84 2.63
N PHE A 124 3.69 -10.81 2.52
CA PHE A 124 4.79 -10.78 1.56
C PHE A 124 5.79 -11.94 1.77
N ASN A 125 6.18 -12.23 3.02
CA ASN A 125 7.09 -13.34 3.30
C ASN A 125 6.50 -14.68 2.84
N LYS A 126 5.20 -14.91 3.01
CA LYS A 126 4.51 -16.11 2.49
C LYS A 126 4.57 -16.20 0.96
N VAL A 127 4.50 -15.07 0.25
CA VAL A 127 4.70 -15.04 -1.21
C VAL A 127 6.11 -15.51 -1.56
N GLY A 128 7.12 -15.00 -0.85
CA GLY A 128 8.51 -15.40 -1.05
C GLY A 128 8.75 -16.89 -0.78
N GLU A 129 8.26 -17.39 0.36
CA GLU A 129 8.33 -18.82 0.71
C GLU A 129 7.64 -19.70 -0.33
N ALA A 130 6.45 -19.30 -0.79
CA ALA A 130 5.71 -20.04 -1.81
C ALA A 130 6.45 -20.06 -3.15
N LEU A 131 7.10 -18.96 -3.54
CA LEU A 131 7.84 -18.87 -4.81
C LEU A 131 9.13 -19.68 -4.77
N SER A 132 9.88 -19.65 -3.66
CA SER A 132 11.09 -20.47 -3.49
C SER A 132 10.80 -21.96 -3.47
N GLY A 133 9.67 -22.36 -2.85
CA GLY A 133 9.26 -23.76 -2.79
C GLY A 133 8.79 -24.37 -4.12
N VAL A 134 8.65 -23.59 -5.20
CA VAL A 134 8.28 -24.12 -6.53
C VAL A 134 9.40 -24.98 -7.12
N ALA A 135 10.67 -24.63 -6.88
CA ALA A 135 11.82 -25.34 -7.45
C ALA A 135 12.13 -26.68 -6.77
N GLU A 136 11.65 -26.90 -5.55
CA GLU A 136 11.96 -28.08 -4.72
C GLU A 136 10.99 -29.26 -4.95
N LEU A 137 9.97 -29.08 -5.78
CA LEU A 137 8.89 -30.05 -5.95
C LEU A 137 9.15 -31.02 -7.11
N THR A 138 8.56 -32.21 -6.98
CA THR A 138 8.35 -33.08 -8.14
C THR A 138 7.38 -32.39 -9.10
N PRO A 139 7.78 -32.17 -10.37
CA PRO A 139 7.03 -31.37 -11.33
C PRO A 139 5.85 -32.18 -11.87
N THR A 140 4.82 -32.36 -11.06
CA THR A 140 3.53 -32.89 -11.49
C THR A 140 2.57 -31.73 -11.77
N ALA A 141 1.67 -31.93 -12.73
CA ALA A 141 0.67 -30.94 -13.10
C ALA A 141 -0.23 -30.52 -11.93
N GLU A 142 -0.58 -31.46 -11.05
CA GLU A 142 -1.40 -31.22 -9.87
C GLU A 142 -0.64 -30.39 -8.81
N ASN A 143 0.60 -30.77 -8.49
CA ASN A 143 1.44 -30.04 -7.53
C ASN A 143 1.69 -28.59 -7.99
N MET A 144 1.97 -28.40 -9.29
CA MET A 144 2.18 -27.06 -9.85
C MET A 144 0.93 -26.19 -9.72
N ARG A 145 -0.26 -26.71 -10.05
CA ARG A 145 -1.52 -25.96 -9.93
C ARG A 145 -1.85 -25.61 -8.49
N GLU A 146 -1.67 -26.55 -7.56
CA GLU A 146 -1.91 -26.30 -6.14
C GLU A 146 -1.02 -25.17 -5.61
N LYS A 147 0.27 -25.19 -5.96
CA LYS A 147 1.22 -24.16 -5.52
C LYS A 147 0.97 -22.81 -6.17
N LEU A 148 0.65 -22.77 -7.47
CA LEU A 148 0.25 -21.53 -8.12
C LEU A 148 -1.02 -20.95 -7.48
N ALA A 149 -2.00 -21.78 -7.14
CA ALA A 149 -3.20 -21.33 -6.43
C ALA A 149 -2.87 -20.74 -5.05
N ALA A 150 -1.98 -21.40 -4.29
CA ALA A 150 -1.51 -20.89 -3.00
C ALA A 150 -0.75 -19.56 -3.15
N LEU A 151 0.20 -19.48 -4.08
CA LEU A 151 0.96 -18.27 -4.40
C LEU A 151 0.03 -17.10 -4.75
N MET A 152 -0.95 -17.33 -5.62
CA MET A 152 -1.92 -16.31 -5.99
C MET A 152 -2.88 -15.94 -4.85
N SER A 153 -3.11 -16.84 -3.89
CA SER A 153 -3.81 -16.50 -2.65
C SER A 153 -2.98 -15.52 -1.82
N PHE A 154 -1.70 -15.82 -1.59
CA PHE A 154 -0.83 -14.94 -0.82
C PHE A 154 -0.61 -13.58 -1.49
N VAL A 155 -0.52 -13.52 -2.82
CA VAL A 155 -0.46 -12.25 -3.56
C VAL A 155 -1.75 -11.43 -3.38
N ARG A 156 -2.92 -12.06 -3.34
CA ARG A 156 -4.19 -11.36 -3.06
C ARG A 156 -4.26 -10.84 -1.63
N ASP A 157 -3.83 -11.65 -0.66
CA ASP A 157 -3.79 -11.25 0.75
C ASP A 157 -2.81 -10.10 0.98
N LEU A 158 -1.63 -10.16 0.34
CA LEU A 158 -0.66 -9.06 0.33
C LEU A 158 -1.28 -7.77 -0.23
N ASN A 159 -1.94 -7.83 -1.38
CA ASN A 159 -2.59 -6.66 -1.98
C ASN A 159 -3.65 -6.05 -1.05
N ARG A 160 -4.46 -6.90 -0.40
CA ARG A 160 -5.47 -6.46 0.56
C ARG A 160 -4.83 -5.72 1.74
N ASP A 161 -3.75 -6.24 2.29
CA ASP A 161 -3.08 -5.62 3.44
C ASP A 161 -2.32 -4.34 3.05
N VAL A 162 -1.76 -4.28 1.84
CA VAL A 162 -1.18 -3.05 1.30
C VAL A 162 -2.26 -1.97 1.11
N VAL A 163 -3.47 -2.33 0.69
CA VAL A 163 -4.60 -1.39 0.66
C VAL A 163 -4.95 -0.91 2.07
N ALA A 164 -4.92 -1.79 3.07
CA ALA A 164 -5.12 -1.40 4.46
C ALA A 164 -4.03 -0.44 4.96
N LEU A 165 -2.76 -0.69 4.60
CA LEU A 165 -1.64 0.21 4.86
C LEU A 165 -1.83 1.58 4.21
N VAL A 166 -2.24 1.63 2.94
CA VAL A 166 -2.53 2.90 2.24
C VAL A 166 -3.66 3.65 2.94
N LYS A 167 -4.69 2.94 3.44
CA LYS A 167 -5.79 3.55 4.20
C LYS A 167 -5.34 4.11 5.56
N ALA A 168 -4.45 3.41 6.26
CA ALA A 168 -3.81 3.90 7.48
C ALA A 168 -2.99 5.17 7.17
N GLY A 169 -2.14 5.11 6.14
CA GLY A 169 -1.34 6.25 5.67
C GLY A 169 -2.20 7.44 5.23
N GLN A 170 -3.35 7.20 4.60
CA GLN A 170 -4.29 8.24 4.23
C GLN A 170 -4.83 9.01 5.45
N THR A 171 -5.06 8.29 6.55
CA THR A 171 -5.64 8.84 7.77
C THR A 171 -4.58 9.60 8.57
N GLN A 172 -3.43 8.97 8.78
CA GLN A 172 -2.39 9.46 9.69
C GLN A 172 -1.37 10.37 9.01
N LEU A 173 -0.97 10.04 7.79
CA LEU A 173 0.11 10.72 7.07
C LEU A 173 -0.40 11.78 6.09
N SER A 174 -1.70 12.08 6.08
CA SER A 174 -2.23 13.13 5.22
C SER A 174 -1.49 14.46 5.40
N PRO A 175 -1.28 15.22 4.32
CA PRO A 175 -0.72 16.57 4.40
C PRO A 175 -1.45 17.39 5.45
N VAL A 176 -0.75 18.30 6.10
CA VAL A 176 -1.37 19.22 7.05
C VAL A 176 -2.29 20.17 6.30
N GLN A 177 -3.58 19.87 6.32
CA GLN A 177 -4.61 20.63 5.63
C GLN A 177 -5.21 21.72 6.52
N THR A 178 -5.76 22.75 5.88
CA THR A 178 -6.67 23.66 6.57
C THR A 178 -7.90 22.90 7.07
N TRP A 179 -8.47 23.35 8.18
CA TRP A 179 -9.65 22.71 8.76
C TRP A 179 -10.84 22.64 7.79
N ALA A 180 -11.01 23.66 6.95
CA ALA A 180 -12.02 23.68 5.89
C ALA A 180 -11.83 22.51 4.90
N ASN A 181 -10.60 22.28 4.44
CA ASN A 181 -10.29 21.16 3.55
C ASN A 181 -10.46 19.80 4.24
N LYS A 182 -10.04 19.68 5.51
CA LYS A 182 -10.27 18.47 6.30
C LYS A 182 -11.75 18.11 6.39
N ARG A 183 -12.62 19.09 6.66
CA ARG A 183 -14.08 18.91 6.69
C ARG A 183 -14.64 18.51 5.33
N ARG A 184 -14.29 19.23 4.27
CA ARG A 184 -14.74 18.93 2.90
C ARG A 184 -14.34 17.51 2.48
N ARG A 185 -13.11 17.10 2.79
CA ARG A 185 -12.61 15.75 2.49
C ARG A 185 -13.38 14.67 3.25
N LYS A 186 -13.62 14.85 4.55
CA LYS A 186 -14.40 13.90 5.35
C LYS A 186 -15.84 13.76 4.84
N ALA A 187 -16.47 14.88 4.44
CA ALA A 187 -17.80 14.87 3.84
C ALA A 187 -17.81 14.13 2.50
N ALA A 188 -16.81 14.35 1.64
CA ALA A 188 -16.67 13.63 0.37
C ALA A 188 -16.45 12.12 0.60
N GLN A 189 -15.59 11.75 1.55
CA GLN A 189 -15.34 10.35 1.90
C GLN A 189 -16.62 9.65 2.37
N THR A 190 -17.35 10.27 3.30
CA THR A 190 -18.62 9.72 3.81
C THR A 190 -19.64 9.48 2.68
N ARG A 191 -19.72 10.42 1.73
CA ARG A 191 -20.60 10.29 0.56
C ARG A 191 -20.18 9.15 -0.38
N LEU A 192 -18.88 8.96 -0.60
CA LEU A 192 -18.37 7.87 -1.42
C LEU A 192 -18.57 6.52 -0.74
N ASP A 193 -18.30 6.43 0.57
CA ASP A 193 -18.53 5.24 1.39
C ASP A 193 -19.99 4.81 1.34
N ALA A 194 -20.93 5.75 1.49
CA ALA A 194 -22.36 5.48 1.40
C ALA A 194 -22.81 5.03 0.00
N LYS A 195 -22.15 5.50 -1.06
CA LYS A 195 -22.56 5.23 -2.45
C LYS A 195 -21.98 3.93 -3.01
N TYR A 196 -20.74 3.59 -2.63
CA TYR A 196 -19.98 2.50 -3.25
C TYR A 196 -19.58 1.38 -2.30
N PHE A 197 -19.62 1.62 -0.98
CA PHE A 197 -19.04 0.71 0.01
C PHE A 197 -20.03 0.29 1.12
N LYS A 198 -21.32 0.67 1.01
CA LYS A 198 -22.37 0.03 1.81
C LYS A 198 -22.57 -1.42 1.33
N PRO A 199 -22.64 -2.42 2.23
CA PRO A 199 -23.16 -3.73 1.84
C PRO A 199 -24.59 -3.54 1.31
N PRO A 200 -25.02 -4.33 0.30
CA PRO A 200 -26.42 -4.32 -0.11
C PRO A 200 -27.28 -4.57 1.14
N ASP A 201 -28.31 -3.74 1.35
CA ASP A 201 -29.34 -4.02 2.33
C ASP A 201 -29.82 -5.45 2.07
N VAL A 202 -29.58 -6.36 3.03
CA VAL A 202 -30.24 -7.65 3.09
C VAL A 202 -31.68 -7.37 3.51
N ALA A 203 -32.43 -6.72 2.63
CA ALA A 203 -33.84 -6.46 2.77
C ALA A 203 -34.58 -7.69 2.22
N ASN A 204 -35.16 -8.45 3.16
CA ASN A 204 -36.26 -9.39 2.97
C ASN A 204 -36.11 -10.51 1.92
N THR A 205 -35.61 -11.65 2.38
CA THR A 205 -36.19 -12.96 2.05
C THR A 205 -36.63 -13.66 3.34
N ARG A 206 -37.69 -13.12 3.93
CA ARG A 206 -38.65 -13.93 4.68
C ARG A 206 -40.00 -13.66 4.02
N GLU A 207 -40.37 -14.56 3.13
CA GLU A 207 -41.72 -15.09 2.89
C GLU A 207 -41.60 -16.27 1.94
#